data_AF-A0A0X3BPS1-F1
#
_entry.id   AF-A0A0X3BPS1-F1
#
_cell.length_a   1.000
_cell.length_b   1.000
_cell.length_c   1.000
_cell.angle_alpha   90.00
_cell.angle_beta   90.00
_cell.angle_gamma   90.00
#
_symmetry.space_group_name_H-M   'P 1'
#
loop_
_entity.id
_entity.type
_entity.pdbx_description
1 polymer ?
#
loop_
_entity_poly.entity_id
_entity_poly.type
_entity_poly.pdbx_seq_one_letter_code
_entity_poly.pdbx_strand_id
1 'polypeptide(L)'
;MVMVTHREILHAARLLVEITGNNEFTPEEIIVVLKCAGSSHPETDIRTEMRRCSVDSPKHHYTTYDYFEDIGRGRYRLIEKGL
;
A
#
# COMPACT_ATOMS: atom_id res chain seq x y z
N MET A 1 3.91 10.65 16.77
CA MET A 1 4.48 10.20 15.48
C MET A 1 3.29 10.02 14.54
N VAL A 2 3.16 10.86 13.51
CA VAL A 2 2.06 10.73 12.53
C VAL A 2 2.44 9.56 11.63
N MET A 3 1.68 8.47 11.71
CA MET A 3 1.86 7.32 10.82
C MET A 3 1.17 7.63 9.49
N VAL A 4 1.72 7.15 8.38
CA VAL A 4 1.01 7.17 7.10
C VAL A 4 -0.29 6.39 7.26
N THR A 5 -1.38 6.91 6.69
CA THR A 5 -2.68 6.27 6.81
C THR A 5 -2.86 5.20 5.72
N HIS A 6 -3.56 4.11 6.05
CA HIS A 6 -4.00 3.12 5.06
C HIS A 6 -4.66 3.73 3.80
N ARG A 7 -5.34 4.89 3.94
CA ARG A 7 -5.98 5.61 2.83
C ARG A 7 -4.97 6.26 1.89
N GLU A 8 -3.89 6.81 2.41
CA GLU A 8 -2.82 7.37 1.58
C GLU A 8 -2.12 6.28 0.78
N ILE A 9 -1.87 5.12 1.41
CA ILE A 9 -1.29 3.96 0.71
C ILE A 9 -2.25 3.44 -0.36
N LEU A 10 -3.53 3.32 -0.05
CA LEU A 10 -4.55 2.93 -1.03
C LEU A 10 -4.61 3.90 -2.21
N HIS A 11 -4.58 5.21 -1.94
CA HIS A 11 -4.61 6.22 -2.98
C HIS A 11 -3.35 6.15 -3.87
N ALA A 12 -2.17 5.99 -3.28
CA ALA A 12 -0.92 5.83 -4.01
C ALA A 12 -0.94 4.57 -4.90
N ALA A 13 -1.47 3.45 -4.39
CA ALA A 13 -1.62 2.22 -5.16
C ALA A 13 -2.58 2.39 -6.35
N ARG A 14 -3.75 3.00 -6.13
CA ARG A 14 -4.71 3.29 -7.20
C ARG A 14 -4.10 4.17 -8.30
N LEU A 15 -3.39 5.23 -7.91
CA LEU A 15 -2.71 6.13 -8.84
C LEU A 15 -1.68 5.36 -9.69
N LEU A 16 -0.87 4.50 -9.05
CA LEU A 16 0.14 3.71 -9.74
C LEU A 16 -0.50 2.74 -10.75
N VAL A 17 -1.58 2.05 -10.37
CA VAL A 17 -2.32 1.16 -11.28
C VAL A 17 -2.92 1.95 -12.45
N GLU A 18 -3.47 3.13 -12.20
CA GLU A 18 -4.03 4.01 -13.24
C GLU A 18 -2.96 4.52 -14.23
N ILE A 19 -1.80 4.94 -13.73
CA ILE A 19 -0.69 5.47 -14.54
C ILE A 19 -0.02 4.37 -15.35
N THR A 20 0.25 3.22 -14.73
CA THR A 20 1.00 2.12 -15.37
C THR A 20 0.11 1.22 -16.22
N GLY A 21 -1.20 1.19 -15.96
CA GLY A 21 -2.13 0.21 -16.51
C GLY A 21 -1.91 -1.21 -15.99
N ASN A 22 -1.00 -1.40 -15.02
CA ASN A 22 -0.67 -2.69 -14.43
C ASN A 22 -1.22 -2.76 -13.01
N ASN A 23 -1.95 -3.83 -12.69
CA ASN A 23 -2.54 -4.01 -11.36
C ASN A 23 -1.54 -4.60 -10.35
N GLU A 24 -0.24 -4.39 -10.55
CA GLU A 24 0.82 -4.94 -9.72
C GLU A 24 1.84 -3.85 -9.39
N PHE A 25 2.27 -3.81 -8.13
CA PHE A 25 3.20 -2.80 -7.63
C PHE A 25 4.07 -3.33 -6.50
N THR A 26 5.15 -2.61 -6.24
CA THR A 26 6.12 -2.88 -5.18
C THR A 26 6.02 -1.82 -4.07
N PRO A 27 6.47 -2.13 -2.84
CA PRO A 27 6.59 -1.13 -1.79
C PRO A 27 7.45 0.08 -2.20
N GLU A 28 8.49 -0.17 -3.00
CA GLU A 28 9.40 0.86 -3.51
C GLU A 28 8.66 1.87 -4.40
N GLU A 29 7.79 1.41 -5.29
CA GLU A 29 7.01 2.31 -6.16
C GLU A 29 5.98 3.11 -5.35
N ILE A 30 5.34 2.52 -4.34
CA ILE A 30 4.45 3.24 -3.42
C ILE A 30 5.20 4.33 -2.66
N ILE A 31 6.41 4.03 -2.15
CA ILE A 31 7.26 5.01 -1.49
C ILE A 31 7.58 6.18 -2.42
N VAL A 32 7.90 5.90 -3.69
CA VAL A 32 8.17 6.94 -4.69
C VAL A 32 6.94 7.82 -4.90
N VAL A 33 5.76 7.22 -5.12
CA VAL A 33 4.50 7.97 -5.31
C VAL A 33 4.21 8.87 -4.11
N LEU A 34 4.32 8.34 -2.89
CA LEU A 34 4.08 9.10 -1.67
C LEU A 34 5.09 10.26 -1.50
N LYS A 35 6.38 10.02 -1.76
CA LYS A 35 7.41 11.07 -1.72
C LYS A 35 7.17 12.15 -2.76
N CYS A 36 6.79 11.77 -3.98
CA CYS A 36 6.43 12.72 -5.04
C CYS A 36 5.19 13.55 -4.67
N ALA A 37 4.25 12.98 -3.91
CA ALA A 37 3.10 13.68 -3.37
C ALA A 37 3.43 14.58 -2.15
N GLY A 38 4.69 14.64 -1.71
CA GLY A 38 5.14 15.47 -0.59
C GLY A 38 5.09 14.79 0.78
N SER A 39 4.86 13.47 0.83
CA SER A 39 4.89 12.71 2.08
C SER A 39 6.25 12.79 2.77
N SER A 40 6.22 13.04 4.08
CA SER A 40 7.41 13.06 4.94
C SER A 40 7.51 11.81 5.82
N HIS A 41 6.70 10.79 5.56
CA HIS A 41 6.68 9.57 6.38
C HIS A 41 7.95 8.73 6.15
N PRO A 42 8.50 8.13 7.23
CA PRO A 42 9.58 7.17 7.11
C PRO A 42 9.18 5.97 6.23
N GLU A 43 10.10 5.48 5.42
CA GLU A 43 9.84 4.31 4.56
C GLU A 43 9.48 3.04 5.36
N THR A 44 10.01 2.92 6.59
CA THR A 44 9.68 1.83 7.51
C THR A 44 8.21 1.83 7.91
N ASP A 45 7.62 3.02 8.08
CA ASP A 45 6.23 3.18 8.45
C ASP A 45 5.32 2.85 7.26
N ILE A 46 5.71 3.30 6.06
CA ILE A 46 5.03 2.96 4.81
C ILE A 46 5.02 1.46 4.58
N ARG A 47 6.17 0.78 4.70
CA ARG A 47 6.26 -0.67 4.54
C ARG A 47 5.42 -1.41 5.58
N THR A 48 5.41 -0.94 6.84
CA THR A 48 4.61 -1.52 7.92
C THR A 48 3.12 -1.40 7.64
N GLU A 49 2.65 -0.22 7.26
CA GLU A 49 1.23 0.04 7.00
C GLU A 49 0.76 -0.66 5.71
N MET A 50 1.62 -0.76 4.69
CA MET A 50 1.32 -1.51 3.47
C MET A 50 1.11 -3.01 3.75
N ARG A 51 1.88 -3.60 4.68
CA ARG A 51 1.62 -4.97 5.14
C ARG A 51 0.25 -5.08 5.77
N ARG A 52 -0.15 -4.14 6.64
CA ARG A 52 -1.49 -4.13 7.28
C ARG A 52 -2.65 -3.98 6.29
N CYS A 53 -2.39 -3.37 5.13
CA CYS A 53 -3.34 -3.27 4.03
C CYS A 53 -3.45 -4.58 3.20
N SER A 54 -2.52 -5.52 3.37
CA SER A 54 -2.55 -6.84 2.72
C SER A 54 -3.45 -7.83 3.47
N VAL A 55 -4.19 -8.65 2.73
CA VAL A 55 -5.03 -9.74 3.24
C VAL A 55 -4.23 -10.82 3.99
N ASP A 56 -2.95 -10.96 3.65
CA ASP A 56 -2.04 -11.96 4.21
C ASP A 56 -1.44 -11.53 5.56
N SER A 57 -1.80 -10.36 6.07
CA SER A 57 -1.29 -9.90 7.37
C SER A 57 -1.81 -10.75 8.53
N PRO A 58 -0.93 -11.13 9.50
CA PRO A 58 -1.35 -11.89 10.67
C PRO A 58 -2.39 -11.10 11.47
N LYS A 59 -3.59 -11.69 11.60
CA LYS A 59 -4.78 -11.10 12.25
C LYS A 59 -4.68 -11.09 13.78
N HIS A 60 -3.59 -10.55 14.33
CA HIS A 60 -3.48 -10.34 15.77
C HIS A 60 -4.00 -8.94 16.11
N HIS A 61 -5.29 -8.82 16.45
CA HIS A 61 -5.95 -7.62 17.00
C HIS A 61 -5.87 -6.29 16.23
N TYR A 62 -5.25 -6.23 15.05
CA TYR A 62 -5.19 -5.04 14.19
C TYR A 62 -6.26 -5.08 13.10
N THR A 63 -6.85 -3.92 12.78
CA THR A 63 -7.73 -3.74 11.62
C THR A 63 -6.93 -3.99 10.33
N THR A 64 -7.23 -5.06 9.60
CA THR A 64 -6.78 -5.24 8.22
C THR A 64 -7.78 -4.58 7.29
N TYR A 65 -7.29 -3.98 6.21
CA TYR A 65 -8.14 -3.26 5.25
C TYR A 65 -8.40 -4.06 3.97
N ASP A 66 -7.75 -5.21 3.81
CA ASP A 66 -7.94 -6.16 2.71
C ASP A 66 -7.87 -5.47 1.32
N TYR A 67 -7.02 -4.44 1.19
CA TYR A 67 -6.86 -3.66 -0.04
C TYR A 67 -5.94 -4.37 -1.04
N PHE A 68 -4.95 -5.09 -0.52
CA PHE A 68 -3.88 -5.68 -1.32
C PHE A 68 -3.81 -7.20 -1.12
N GLU A 69 -3.37 -7.90 -2.17
CA GLU A 69 -2.98 -9.30 -2.16
C GLU A 69 -1.46 -9.38 -2.34
N ASP A 70 -0.75 -10.11 -1.47
CA ASP A 70 0.68 -10.41 -1.69
C ASP A 70 0.79 -11.52 -2.73
N ILE A 71 1.29 -11.17 -3.91
CA ILE A 71 1.47 -12.11 -5.03
C ILE A 71 2.90 -12.69 -5.06
N GLY A 72 3.69 -12.45 -4.02
CA GLY A 72 5.05 -12.93 -3.83
C GLY A 72 6.12 -12.07 -4.49
N ARG A 73 7.38 -12.36 -4.13
CA ARG A 73 8.60 -11.64 -4.60
C ARG A 73 8.56 -10.13 -4.31
N GLY A 74 7.89 -9.72 -3.24
CA GLY A 74 7.75 -8.30 -2.85
C GLY A 74 6.79 -7.51 -3.72
N ARG A 75 5.90 -8.18 -4.46
CA ARG A 75 4.86 -7.54 -5.27
C ARG A 75 3.49 -7.73 -4.64
N TYR A 76 2.67 -6.72 -4.83
CA TYR A 76 1.32 -6.64 -4.33
C TYR A 76 0.37 -6.33 -5.48
N ARG A 77 -0.85 -6.84 -5.38
CA ARG A 77 -1.94 -6.58 -6.30
C ARG A 77 -3.04 -5.81 -5.59
N LEU A 78 -3.60 -4.78 -6.23
CA LEU A 78 -4.78 -4.10 -5.70
C LEU A 78 -5.99 -5.00 -5.94
N ILE A 79 -6.63 -5.43 -4.86
CA ILE A 79 -7.85 -6.27 -4.88
C ILE A 79 -9.07 -5.53 -4.34
N GLU A 80 -8.87 -4.33 -3.80
CA GLU A 80 -9.96 -3.47 -3.39
C GLU A 80 -10.89 -3.21 -4.58
N LYS A 81 -12.09 -3.78 -4.51
CA LYS A 81 -13.18 -3.45 -5.43
C LYS A 81 -13.72 -2.11 -4.97
N GLY A 82 -13.38 -1.03 -5.67
CA GLY A 82 -14.01 0.27 -5.45
C GLY A 82 -15.53 0.11 -5.39
N LEU A 83 -16.13 0.76 -4.37
CA LEU A 83 -17.56 0.87 -4.08
C LEU A 83 -18.47 0.88 -5.32
#